data_AF-A0A9E1JPE1-F1
#
_entry.id   AF-A0A9E1JPE1-F1
#
_cell.length_a   1.000
_cell.length_b   1.000
_cell.length_c   1.000
_cell.angle_alpha   90.00
_cell.angle_beta   90.00
_cell.angle_gamma   90.00
#
_symmetry.space_group_name_H-M   'P 1'
#
loop_
_entity.id
_entity.type
_entity.pdbx_description
1 polymer ?
#
loop_
_entity_poly.entity_id
_entity_poly.type
_entity_poly.pdbx_seq_one_letter_code
_entity_poly.pdbx_strand_id
1 'polypeptide(L)'
;MKIIIVGAGEVGYNIANRLASESKRVTVIDKDESAIQRLAENLDVQTVTASGSNPKALIEAGIKDAEIFLAVTDSDEINLLTCLMVNLISPTTKKLARVRNSDFDPYHERFKKENPHIDTIINPEIEVVNTIRKLMEVPGAVDVGDFVDGRVKYVGIRLDSYSPMAGMKLIDFSSKFGEDRPLIAAVIRSNEVIVPRGNAQVQAGDLIYFISETKKLKNTLNLFGKKIQPVRNVLIIGGGRIGERLAKILELDSIKTKIIESDIKRCHYLSEKMNKTVIIHGDGSDQKLFLEENVGNSDVVVSVTNDDETNILVSLLAKNVGAQTAITRIEKSNYFPLLSTIGIEKVVSPR
;
A
#
# COMPACT_ATOMS: atom_id res chain seq x y z
N MET A 1 7.27 -26.05 1.13
CA MET A 1 7.94 -24.85 0.61
C MET A 1 9.01 -24.38 1.57
N LYS A 2 10.26 -24.20 1.11
CA LYS A 2 11.35 -23.61 1.91
C LYS A 2 11.62 -22.17 1.45
N ILE A 3 11.68 -21.26 2.41
CA ILE A 3 11.77 -19.81 2.18
C ILE A 3 12.91 -19.27 3.05
N ILE A 4 13.78 -18.45 2.44
CA ILE A 4 14.84 -17.74 3.16
C ILE A 4 14.55 -16.24 3.12
N ILE A 5 14.62 -15.60 4.29
CA ILE A 5 14.42 -14.17 4.45
C ILE A 5 15.70 -13.56 5.01
N VAL A 6 16.20 -12.51 4.37
CA VAL A 6 17.33 -11.72 4.84
C VAL A 6 16.82 -10.36 5.30
N GLY A 7 16.98 -10.08 6.58
CA GLY A 7 16.41 -8.94 7.29
C GLY A 7 15.34 -9.38 8.29
N ALA A 8 15.58 -9.12 9.57
CA ALA A 8 14.71 -9.36 10.73
C ALA A 8 14.04 -8.08 11.26
N GLY A 9 14.13 -6.98 10.51
CA GLY A 9 13.37 -5.76 10.76
C GLY A 9 11.85 -6.00 10.66
N GLU A 10 11.06 -4.95 10.84
CA GLU A 10 9.59 -5.04 10.90
C GLU A 10 8.96 -5.78 9.71
N VAL A 11 9.40 -5.51 8.48
CA VAL A 11 8.88 -6.19 7.29
C VAL A 11 9.25 -7.67 7.28
N GLY A 12 10.52 -8.00 7.55
CA GLY A 12 10.97 -9.38 7.62
C GLY A 12 10.28 -10.19 8.70
N TYR A 13 10.07 -9.59 9.88
CA TYR A 13 9.31 -10.17 10.98
C TYR A 13 7.86 -10.49 10.59
N ASN A 14 7.15 -9.53 10.00
CA ASN A 14 5.76 -9.74 9.61
C ASN A 14 5.61 -10.80 8.52
N ILE A 15 6.52 -10.81 7.53
CA ILE A 15 6.54 -11.85 6.49
C ILE A 15 6.83 -13.23 7.12
N ALA A 16 7.83 -13.34 7.99
CA ALA A 16 8.17 -14.58 8.68
C ALA A 16 7.00 -15.11 9.50
N ASN A 17 6.34 -14.24 10.28
CA ASN A 17 5.18 -14.58 11.11
C ASN A 17 4.01 -15.11 10.26
N ARG A 18 3.71 -14.42 9.15
CA ARG A 18 2.64 -14.84 8.25
C ARG A 18 2.95 -16.20 7.61
N LEU A 19 4.16 -16.41 7.13
CA LEU A 19 4.55 -17.66 6.48
C LEU A 19 4.65 -18.83 7.47
N ALA A 20 5.10 -18.58 8.70
CA ALA A 20 5.13 -19.58 9.77
C ALA A 20 3.71 -20.02 10.14
N SER A 21 2.75 -19.09 10.27
CA SER A 21 1.34 -19.45 10.55
C SER A 21 0.68 -20.25 9.42
N GLU A 22 1.18 -20.14 8.18
CA GLU A 22 0.79 -20.99 7.05
C GLU A 22 1.60 -22.30 6.94
N SER A 23 2.30 -22.69 8.01
CA SER A 23 3.10 -23.92 8.13
C SER A 23 4.18 -24.05 7.04
N LYS A 24 4.79 -22.93 6.63
CA LYS A 24 5.93 -22.91 5.70
C LYS A 24 7.25 -23.05 6.46
N ARG A 25 8.27 -23.64 5.84
CA ARG A 25 9.62 -23.72 6.42
C ARG A 25 10.36 -22.41 6.13
N VAL A 26 10.47 -21.57 7.14
CA VAL A 26 11.10 -20.24 7.04
C VAL A 26 12.43 -20.24 7.78
N THR A 27 13.47 -19.73 7.11
CA THR A 27 14.76 -19.41 7.74
C THR A 27 15.01 -17.92 7.61
N VAL A 28 15.28 -17.23 8.71
CA VAL A 28 15.57 -15.79 8.75
C VAL A 28 17.04 -15.55 9.07
N ILE A 29 17.68 -14.65 8.33
CA ILE A 29 19.08 -14.27 8.51
C ILE A 29 19.14 -12.76 8.82
N ASP A 30 19.80 -12.40 9.91
CA ASP A 30 20.11 -11.00 10.24
C ASP A 30 21.40 -10.92 11.07
N LYS A 31 22.07 -9.77 11.03
CA LYS A 31 23.27 -9.46 11.83
C LYS A 31 22.91 -9.01 13.25
N ASP A 32 21.70 -8.50 13.46
CA ASP A 32 21.24 -8.01 14.74
C ASP A 32 20.74 -9.17 15.61
N GLU A 33 21.54 -9.50 16.63
CA GLU A 33 21.23 -10.56 17.60
C GLU A 33 19.89 -10.31 18.32
N SER A 34 19.56 -9.06 18.63
CA SER A 34 18.31 -8.73 19.34
C SER A 34 17.08 -9.00 18.47
N ALA A 35 17.16 -8.67 17.18
CA ALA A 35 16.09 -8.93 16.22
C ALA A 35 15.90 -10.43 15.97
N ILE A 36 17.00 -11.19 15.92
CA ILE A 36 16.97 -12.65 15.79
C ILE A 36 16.39 -13.32 17.04
N GLN A 37 16.80 -12.87 18.23
CA GLN A 37 16.24 -13.38 19.48
C GLN A 37 14.73 -13.15 19.55
N ARG A 38 14.27 -11.95 19.21
CA ARG A 38 12.84 -11.64 19.11
C ARG A 38 12.10 -12.59 18.17
N LEU A 39 12.68 -12.95 17.03
CA LEU A 39 12.07 -13.92 16.11
C LEU A 39 12.01 -15.33 16.71
N ALA A 40 13.12 -15.81 17.26
CA ALA A 40 13.23 -17.16 17.81
C ALA A 40 12.31 -17.40 19.02
N GLU A 41 12.06 -16.36 19.83
CA GLU A 41 11.17 -16.44 20.99
C GLU A 41 9.68 -16.42 20.61
N ASN A 42 9.32 -15.75 19.51
CA ASN A 42 7.91 -15.50 19.18
C ASN A 42 7.38 -16.34 18.01
N LEU A 43 8.24 -16.87 17.14
CA LEU A 43 7.85 -17.54 15.90
C LEU A 43 8.53 -18.91 15.75
N ASP A 44 7.82 -19.86 15.14
CA ASP A 44 8.38 -21.16 14.74
C ASP A 44 9.16 -21.03 13.41
N VAL A 45 10.36 -20.46 13.49
CA VAL A 45 11.26 -20.24 12.34
C VAL A 45 12.70 -20.61 12.70
N GLN A 46 13.47 -21.00 11.70
CA GLN A 46 14.92 -21.14 11.86
C GLN A 46 15.58 -19.77 11.78
N THR A 47 16.58 -19.51 12.61
CA THR A 47 17.29 -18.22 12.64
C THR A 47 18.78 -18.41 12.46
N VAL A 48 19.43 -17.53 11.70
CA VAL A 48 20.88 -17.49 11.50
C VAL A 48 21.39 -16.08 11.79
N THR A 49 22.24 -15.93 12.82
CA THR A 49 22.86 -14.65 13.16
C THR A 49 24.09 -14.44 12.29
N ALA A 50 23.93 -13.72 11.18
CA ALA A 50 25.01 -13.39 10.26
C ALA A 50 24.62 -12.25 9.30
N SER A 51 25.60 -11.65 8.63
CA SER A 51 25.32 -10.81 7.47
C SER A 51 24.70 -11.65 6.36
N GLY A 52 23.57 -11.20 5.80
CA GLY A 52 22.92 -11.86 4.67
C GLY A 52 23.80 -11.96 3.42
N SER A 53 24.75 -11.04 3.25
CA SER A 53 25.74 -11.07 2.17
C SER A 53 26.82 -12.15 2.33
N ASN A 54 26.88 -12.85 3.48
CA ASN A 54 27.87 -13.89 3.73
C ASN A 54 27.46 -15.22 3.07
N PRO A 55 28.22 -15.74 2.08
CA PRO A 55 27.88 -16.99 1.41
C PRO A 55 27.85 -18.21 2.33
N LYS A 56 28.66 -18.25 3.41
CA LYS A 56 28.61 -19.36 4.38
C LYS A 56 27.26 -19.38 5.10
N ALA A 57 26.75 -18.21 5.51
CA ALA A 57 25.45 -18.08 6.17
C ALA A 57 24.30 -18.48 5.24
N LEU A 58 24.35 -18.11 3.96
CA LEU A 58 23.35 -18.54 2.97
C LEU A 58 23.33 -20.06 2.78
N ILE A 59 24.50 -20.71 2.77
CA ILE A 59 24.62 -22.17 2.69
C ILE A 59 24.12 -22.84 3.95
N GLU A 60 24.45 -22.30 5.13
CA GLU A 60 23.96 -22.80 6.43
C GLU A 60 22.44 -22.68 6.57
N ALA A 61 21.86 -21.57 6.11
CA ALA A 61 20.42 -21.41 5.98
C ALA A 61 19.79 -22.36 4.94
N GLY A 62 20.62 -23.01 4.13
CA GLY A 62 20.25 -24.00 3.12
C GLY A 62 19.54 -23.40 1.91
N ILE A 63 20.14 -22.36 1.33
CA ILE A 63 19.70 -21.69 0.10
C ILE A 63 19.62 -22.63 -1.12
N LYS A 64 20.39 -23.72 -1.14
CA LYS A 64 20.39 -24.69 -2.24
C LYS A 64 19.05 -25.40 -2.41
N ASP A 65 18.32 -25.57 -1.31
CA ASP A 65 17.02 -26.24 -1.28
C ASP A 65 15.85 -25.24 -1.13
N ALA A 66 16.14 -23.94 -1.20
CA ALA A 66 15.13 -22.90 -1.08
C ALA A 66 14.40 -22.71 -2.41
N GLU A 67 13.08 -22.53 -2.33
CA GLU A 67 12.26 -22.22 -3.51
C GLU A 67 12.15 -20.70 -3.69
N ILE A 68 12.13 -19.97 -2.57
CA ILE A 68 11.97 -18.53 -2.52
C ILE A 68 13.04 -17.92 -1.59
N PHE A 69 13.62 -16.83 -2.05
CA PHE A 69 14.55 -15.99 -1.32
C PHE A 69 14.05 -14.55 -1.29
N LEU A 70 14.03 -13.92 -0.11
CA LEU A 70 13.54 -12.57 0.14
C LEU A 70 14.66 -11.73 0.75
N ALA A 71 15.11 -10.68 0.07
CA ALA A 71 16.02 -9.69 0.61
C ALA A 71 15.27 -8.41 0.99
N VAL A 72 15.04 -8.22 2.28
CA VAL A 72 14.15 -7.17 2.84
C VAL A 72 14.82 -6.33 3.93
N THR A 73 16.14 -6.16 3.84
CA THR A 73 16.90 -5.30 4.76
C THR A 73 16.60 -3.82 4.53
N ASP A 74 17.22 -2.98 5.35
CA ASP A 74 17.18 -1.52 5.24
C ASP A 74 18.15 -0.96 4.17
N SER A 75 19.09 -1.76 3.66
CA SER A 75 20.06 -1.37 2.63
C SER A 75 19.76 -2.03 1.28
N ASP A 76 19.58 -1.19 0.26
CA ASP A 76 19.40 -1.65 -1.12
C ASP A 76 20.66 -2.37 -1.62
N GLU A 77 21.85 -1.90 -1.22
CA GLU A 77 23.14 -2.49 -1.57
C GLU A 77 23.27 -3.92 -1.03
N ILE A 78 22.88 -4.14 0.24
CA ILE A 78 22.86 -5.48 0.84
C ILE A 78 21.83 -6.36 0.13
N ASN A 79 20.65 -5.83 -0.20
CA ASN A 79 19.62 -6.61 -0.87
C ASN A 79 20.06 -7.06 -2.26
N LEU A 80 20.63 -6.15 -3.06
CA LEU A 80 21.17 -6.45 -4.40
C LEU A 80 22.37 -7.41 -4.34
N LEU A 81 23.32 -7.15 -3.44
CA LEU A 81 24.51 -8.00 -3.27
C LEU A 81 24.11 -9.42 -2.84
N THR A 82 23.16 -9.55 -1.91
CA THR A 82 22.73 -10.86 -1.45
C THR A 82 22.01 -11.63 -2.56
N CYS A 83 21.17 -10.97 -3.36
CA CYS A 83 20.57 -11.59 -4.53
C CYS A 83 21.63 -12.06 -5.55
N LEU A 84 22.71 -11.30 -5.75
CA LEU A 84 23.83 -11.72 -6.58
C LEU A 84 24.48 -13.00 -6.04
N MET A 85 24.76 -13.06 -4.74
CA MET A 85 25.34 -14.24 -4.09
C MET A 85 24.41 -15.46 -4.20
N VAL A 86 23.10 -15.27 -3.99
CA VAL A 86 22.11 -16.32 -4.17
C VAL A 86 22.09 -16.80 -5.62
N ASN A 87 22.18 -15.91 -6.61
CA ASN A 87 22.23 -16.31 -8.01
C ASN A 87 23.47 -17.16 -8.35
N LEU A 88 24.61 -16.89 -7.70
CA LEU A 88 25.83 -17.69 -7.86
C LEU A 88 25.75 -19.07 -7.18
N ILE A 89 25.07 -19.17 -6.02
CA ILE A 89 25.01 -20.41 -5.22
C ILE A 89 23.82 -21.30 -5.64
N SER A 90 22.68 -20.69 -5.95
CA SER A 90 21.40 -21.34 -6.23
C SER A 90 20.59 -20.53 -7.27
N PRO A 91 20.99 -20.60 -8.56
CA PRO A 91 20.40 -19.78 -9.63
C PRO A 91 18.91 -20.04 -9.85
N THR A 92 18.43 -21.25 -9.52
CA THR A 92 17.02 -21.67 -9.66
C THR A 92 16.10 -21.12 -8.58
N THR A 93 16.64 -20.57 -7.48
CA THR A 93 15.82 -19.98 -6.41
C THR A 93 15.14 -18.71 -6.89
N LYS A 94 13.83 -18.57 -6.66
CA LYS A 94 13.12 -17.32 -6.97
C LYS A 94 13.53 -16.23 -6.00
N LYS A 95 14.04 -15.11 -6.52
CA LYS A 95 14.63 -14.01 -5.77
C LYS A 95 13.68 -12.81 -5.78
N LEU A 96 13.33 -12.34 -4.59
CA LEU A 96 12.58 -11.12 -4.38
C LEU A 96 13.45 -10.14 -3.58
N ALA A 97 13.55 -8.91 -4.02
CA ALA A 97 14.38 -7.89 -3.37
C ALA A 97 13.60 -6.60 -3.13
N ARG A 98 13.75 -6.02 -1.95
CA ARG A 98 13.31 -4.66 -1.65
C ARG A 98 14.39 -3.68 -2.13
N VAL A 99 14.02 -2.76 -3.02
CA VAL A 99 14.91 -1.69 -3.52
C VAL A 99 14.16 -0.37 -3.48
N ARG A 100 14.63 0.59 -2.67
CA ARG A 100 13.91 1.86 -2.43
C ARG A 100 14.46 3.00 -3.28
N ASN A 101 15.78 3.05 -3.46
CA ASN A 101 16.46 4.15 -4.13
C ASN A 101 16.03 4.25 -5.60
N SER A 102 15.53 5.43 -5.95
CA SER A 102 15.04 5.77 -7.30
C SER A 102 16.09 5.64 -8.39
N ASP A 103 17.38 5.76 -8.05
CA ASP A 103 18.47 5.64 -9.01
C ASP A 103 18.55 4.24 -9.62
N PHE A 104 17.99 3.23 -8.94
CA PHE A 104 17.88 1.86 -9.44
C PHE A 104 16.64 1.62 -10.31
N ASP A 105 15.65 2.51 -10.35
CA ASP A 105 14.40 2.30 -11.10
C ASP A 105 14.65 1.97 -12.58
N PRO A 106 15.55 2.66 -13.31
CA PRO A 106 15.84 2.34 -14.71
C PRO A 106 16.51 0.96 -14.90
N TYR A 107 17.09 0.39 -13.84
CA TYR A 107 17.79 -0.89 -13.85
C TYR A 107 16.91 -2.06 -13.43
N HIS A 108 15.70 -1.83 -12.91
CA HIS A 108 14.82 -2.91 -12.44
C HIS A 108 14.57 -4.00 -13.51
N GLU A 109 14.32 -3.61 -14.75
CA GLU A 109 14.12 -4.56 -15.86
C GLU A 109 15.39 -5.30 -16.26
N ARG A 110 16.57 -4.66 -16.10
CA ARG A 110 17.86 -5.32 -16.33
C ARG A 110 18.16 -6.32 -15.23
N PHE A 111 17.94 -5.97 -13.97
CA PHE A 111 18.15 -6.88 -12.84
C PHE A 111 17.30 -8.16 -12.91
N LYS A 112 16.15 -8.13 -13.60
CA LYS A 112 15.36 -9.34 -13.88
C LYS A 112 16.00 -10.26 -14.91
N LYS A 113 16.59 -9.69 -15.97
CA LYS A 113 17.09 -10.42 -17.15
C LYS A 113 18.56 -10.78 -17.08
N GLU A 114 19.34 -9.99 -16.35
CA GLU A 114 20.78 -10.09 -16.20
C GLU A 114 21.13 -10.23 -14.72
N ASN A 115 22.40 -10.54 -14.40
CA ASN A 115 22.87 -10.59 -13.02
C ASN A 115 22.48 -9.30 -12.27
N PRO A 116 21.81 -9.40 -11.11
CA PRO A 116 21.65 -10.57 -10.23
C PRO A 116 20.44 -11.52 -10.48
N HIS A 117 19.69 -11.38 -11.57
CA HIS A 117 18.49 -12.18 -11.91
C HIS A 117 17.40 -12.15 -10.84
N ILE A 118 17.04 -10.97 -10.35
CA ILE A 118 15.99 -10.80 -9.35
C ILE A 118 14.63 -10.91 -10.03
N ASP A 119 13.89 -11.98 -9.75
CA ASP A 119 12.56 -12.24 -10.33
C ASP A 119 11.56 -11.12 -10.04
N THR A 120 11.62 -10.53 -8.84
CA THR A 120 10.72 -9.43 -8.46
C THR A 120 11.44 -8.41 -7.59
N ILE A 121 11.40 -7.15 -8.03
CA ILE A 121 11.88 -6.01 -7.25
C ILE A 121 10.67 -5.26 -6.71
N ILE A 122 10.69 -5.01 -5.41
CA ILE A 122 9.64 -4.28 -4.71
C ILE A 122 10.22 -2.95 -4.27
N ASN A 123 9.71 -1.86 -4.85
CA ASN A 123 9.95 -0.51 -4.32
C ASN A 123 8.69 -0.08 -3.54
N PRO A 124 8.76 -0.02 -2.20
CA PRO A 124 7.59 0.32 -1.39
C PRO A 124 7.03 1.71 -1.68
N GLU A 125 7.87 2.67 -2.08
CA GLU A 125 7.40 4.00 -2.45
C GLU A 125 6.56 3.97 -3.73
N ILE A 126 6.94 3.15 -4.70
CA ILE A 126 6.17 2.92 -5.93
C ILE A 126 4.86 2.21 -5.59
N GLU A 127 4.88 1.21 -4.71
CA GLU A 127 3.67 0.49 -4.30
C GLU A 127 2.67 1.38 -3.55
N VAL A 128 3.16 2.28 -2.69
CA VAL A 128 2.29 3.30 -2.05
C VAL A 128 1.65 4.20 -3.09
N VAL A 129 2.44 4.72 -4.04
CA VAL A 129 1.92 5.58 -5.12
C VAL A 129 0.89 4.83 -5.98
N ASN A 130 1.16 3.58 -6.33
CA ASN A 130 0.22 2.73 -7.08
C ASN A 130 -1.07 2.52 -6.30
N THR A 131 -0.99 2.29 -4.98
CA THR A 131 -2.16 2.12 -4.10
C THR A 131 -2.97 3.41 -4.03
N ILE A 132 -2.32 4.58 -3.87
CA ILE A 132 -2.98 5.90 -3.90
C ILE A 132 -3.74 6.07 -5.22
N ARG A 133 -3.12 5.76 -6.36
CA ARG A 133 -3.77 5.85 -7.68
C ARG A 133 -5.00 4.95 -7.78
N LYS A 134 -4.92 3.70 -7.35
CA LYS A 134 -6.06 2.77 -7.33
C LYS A 134 -7.22 3.31 -6.48
N LEU A 135 -6.91 3.91 -5.32
CA LEU A 135 -7.92 4.53 -4.45
C LEU A 135 -8.55 5.79 -5.08
N MET A 136 -7.82 6.52 -5.91
CA MET A 136 -8.33 7.68 -6.66
C MET A 136 -9.21 7.25 -7.84
N GLU A 137 -8.91 6.12 -8.49
CA GLU A 137 -9.69 5.56 -9.60
C GLU A 137 -11.05 4.99 -9.16
N VAL A 138 -11.16 4.53 -7.91
CA VAL A 138 -12.36 3.86 -7.38
C VAL A 138 -13.04 4.72 -6.31
N PRO A 139 -14.04 5.54 -6.69
CA PRO A 139 -14.69 6.45 -5.75
C PRO A 139 -15.42 5.70 -4.63
N GLY A 140 -15.27 6.23 -3.42
CA GLY A 140 -15.82 5.64 -2.19
C GLY A 140 -15.08 4.40 -1.68
N ALA A 141 -14.08 3.89 -2.40
CA ALA A 141 -13.28 2.76 -1.92
C ALA A 141 -12.36 3.19 -0.77
N VAL A 142 -12.33 2.35 0.26
CA VAL A 142 -11.37 2.43 1.37
C VAL A 142 -10.15 1.55 1.13
N ASP A 143 -10.33 0.50 0.31
CA ASP A 143 -9.30 -0.47 -0.04
C ASP A 143 -9.59 -1.04 -1.44
N VAL A 144 -8.54 -1.25 -2.23
CA VAL A 144 -8.62 -1.78 -3.59
C VAL A 144 -7.38 -2.59 -3.89
N GLY A 145 -7.57 -3.79 -4.43
CA GLY A 145 -6.47 -4.53 -5.01
C GLY A 145 -6.87 -5.35 -6.22
N ASP A 146 -5.84 -5.78 -6.94
CA ASP A 146 -5.96 -6.45 -8.23
C ASP A 146 -5.70 -7.95 -8.10
N PHE A 147 -6.47 -8.73 -8.82
CA PHE A 147 -6.25 -10.14 -9.08
C PHE A 147 -6.14 -10.37 -10.59
N VAL A 148 -5.39 -11.41 -10.95
CA VAL A 148 -5.28 -11.89 -12.34
C VAL A 148 -4.86 -10.76 -13.31
N ASP A 149 -3.73 -10.11 -13.02
CA ASP A 149 -3.16 -9.00 -13.79
C ASP A 149 -4.16 -7.84 -14.02
N GLY A 150 -4.97 -7.54 -13.00
CA GLY A 150 -5.93 -6.43 -13.04
C GLY A 150 -7.23 -6.72 -13.78
N ARG A 151 -7.49 -7.97 -14.17
CA ARG A 151 -8.78 -8.37 -14.78
C ARG A 151 -9.92 -8.42 -13.76
N VAL A 152 -9.58 -8.72 -12.50
CA VAL A 152 -10.51 -8.78 -11.37
C VAL A 152 -9.99 -7.87 -10.27
N LYS A 153 -10.89 -7.16 -9.60
CA LYS A 153 -10.56 -6.30 -8.45
C LYS A 153 -11.35 -6.76 -7.23
N TYR A 154 -10.72 -6.71 -6.07
CA TYR A 154 -11.47 -6.61 -4.82
C TYR A 154 -11.55 -5.14 -4.42
N VAL A 155 -12.68 -4.76 -3.84
CA VAL A 155 -12.95 -3.39 -3.43
C VAL A 155 -13.65 -3.41 -2.09
N GLY A 156 -13.08 -2.69 -1.13
CA GLY A 156 -13.70 -2.39 0.17
C GLY A 156 -14.40 -1.05 0.12
N ILE A 157 -15.69 -0.99 0.47
CA ILE A 157 -16.48 0.26 0.53
C ILE A 157 -17.33 0.31 1.81
N ARG A 158 -17.46 1.51 2.37
CA ARG A 158 -18.45 1.76 3.43
C ARG A 158 -19.84 1.89 2.81
N LEU A 159 -20.80 1.12 3.32
CA LEU A 159 -22.17 1.18 2.87
C LEU A 159 -22.88 2.40 3.46
N ASP A 160 -23.28 3.34 2.60
CA ASP A 160 -24.01 4.53 3.04
C ASP A 160 -25.45 4.17 3.43
N SER A 161 -26.06 4.96 4.32
CA SER A 161 -27.45 4.78 4.74
C SER A 161 -28.47 4.93 3.62
N TYR A 162 -28.16 5.72 2.60
CA TYR A 162 -28.98 5.90 1.40
C TYR A 162 -28.71 4.85 0.31
N SER A 163 -27.79 3.91 0.54
CA SER A 163 -27.44 2.92 -0.47
C SER A 163 -28.65 2.01 -0.79
N PRO A 164 -28.94 1.71 -2.07
CA PRO A 164 -30.00 0.78 -2.46
C PRO A 164 -29.85 -0.64 -1.91
N MET A 165 -28.66 -0.98 -1.42
CA MET A 165 -28.30 -2.27 -0.86
C MET A 165 -28.45 -2.32 0.66
N ALA A 166 -28.56 -1.16 1.35
CA ALA A 166 -28.68 -1.12 2.81
C ALA A 166 -29.96 -1.85 3.28
N GLY A 167 -29.79 -2.78 4.21
CA GLY A 167 -30.88 -3.60 4.75
C GLY A 167 -31.28 -4.79 3.87
N MET A 168 -30.61 -5.06 2.76
CA MET A 168 -30.91 -6.22 1.91
C MET A 168 -30.19 -7.50 2.39
N LYS A 169 -30.81 -8.67 2.17
CA LYS A 169 -30.11 -9.96 2.30
C LYS A 169 -29.37 -10.29 1.00
N LEU A 170 -28.24 -11.00 1.12
CA LEU A 170 -27.45 -11.38 -0.06
C LEU A 170 -28.22 -12.26 -1.05
N ILE A 171 -29.13 -13.11 -0.57
CA ILE A 171 -29.97 -13.96 -1.43
C ILE A 171 -30.86 -13.13 -2.37
N ASP A 172 -31.30 -11.96 -1.92
CA ASP A 172 -32.16 -11.05 -2.68
C ASP A 172 -31.37 -10.23 -3.73
N PHE A 173 -30.03 -10.30 -3.72
CA PHE A 173 -29.23 -9.59 -4.73
C PHE A 173 -29.45 -10.18 -6.12
N SER A 174 -29.68 -11.49 -6.20
CA SER A 174 -29.92 -12.18 -7.47
C SER A 174 -31.18 -11.68 -8.17
N SER A 175 -32.28 -11.48 -7.43
CA SER A 175 -33.55 -11.00 -7.98
C SER A 175 -33.51 -9.51 -8.33
N LYS A 176 -32.77 -8.70 -7.58
CA LYS A 176 -32.71 -7.24 -7.79
C LYS A 176 -31.66 -6.81 -8.84
N PHE A 177 -30.53 -7.52 -8.93
CA PHE A 177 -29.38 -7.09 -9.72
C PHE A 177 -28.99 -8.07 -10.84
N GLY A 178 -29.59 -9.26 -10.90
CA GLY A 178 -29.36 -10.22 -11.97
C GLY A 178 -27.89 -10.60 -12.14
N GLU A 179 -27.38 -10.50 -13.37
CA GLU A 179 -25.99 -10.83 -13.74
C GLU A 179 -24.96 -9.80 -13.24
N ASP A 180 -25.38 -8.59 -12.88
CA ASP A 180 -24.51 -7.53 -12.36
C ASP A 180 -24.31 -7.62 -10.83
N ARG A 181 -24.81 -8.69 -10.19
CA ARG A 181 -24.67 -8.85 -8.73
C ARG A 181 -23.19 -8.91 -8.33
N PRO A 182 -22.75 -8.09 -7.35
CA PRO A 182 -21.42 -8.23 -6.79
C PRO A 182 -21.31 -9.52 -5.98
N LEU A 183 -20.15 -10.17 -6.05
CA LEU A 183 -19.79 -11.21 -5.11
C LEU A 183 -19.27 -10.56 -3.82
N ILE A 184 -20.06 -10.60 -2.75
CA ILE A 184 -19.62 -10.12 -1.44
C ILE A 184 -18.72 -11.17 -0.79
N ALA A 185 -17.45 -10.85 -0.61
CA ALA A 185 -16.45 -11.74 -0.04
C ALA A 185 -16.39 -11.66 1.49
N ALA A 186 -16.53 -10.45 2.05
CA ALA A 186 -16.53 -10.21 3.48
C ALA A 186 -17.33 -8.96 3.85
N VAL A 187 -17.84 -8.93 5.07
CA VAL A 187 -18.47 -7.77 5.70
C VAL A 187 -17.75 -7.52 7.02
N ILE A 188 -17.26 -6.31 7.24
CA ILE A 188 -16.69 -5.89 8.52
C ILE A 188 -17.71 -5.03 9.23
N ARG A 189 -18.15 -5.48 10.40
CA ARG A 189 -19.12 -4.80 11.27
C ARG A 189 -18.57 -4.79 12.69
N SER A 190 -18.54 -3.62 13.32
CA SER A 190 -18.00 -3.47 14.67
C SER A 190 -16.60 -4.08 14.87
N ASN A 191 -15.73 -3.94 13.84
CA ASN A 191 -14.38 -4.49 13.80
C ASN A 191 -14.26 -6.03 13.75
N GLU A 192 -15.36 -6.74 13.50
CA GLU A 192 -15.38 -8.19 13.28
C GLU A 192 -15.55 -8.52 11.80
N VAL A 193 -14.78 -9.49 11.32
CA VAL A 193 -14.89 -10.00 9.95
C VAL A 193 -15.97 -11.07 9.88
N ILE A 194 -17.01 -10.80 9.12
CA ILE A 194 -18.13 -11.71 8.83
C ILE A 194 -17.95 -12.22 7.41
N VAL A 195 -17.81 -13.54 7.24
CA VAL A 195 -17.89 -14.18 5.92
C VAL A 195 -19.37 -14.45 5.62
N PRO A 196 -20.01 -13.65 4.75
CA PRO A 196 -21.45 -13.67 4.66
C PRO A 196 -21.95 -14.88 3.86
N ARG A 197 -23.07 -15.44 4.31
CA ARG A 197 -23.84 -16.46 3.57
C ARG A 197 -25.09 -15.82 2.96
N GLY A 198 -25.87 -16.55 2.17
CA GLY A 198 -27.06 -16.00 1.48
C GLY A 198 -28.05 -15.26 2.40
N ASN A 199 -28.22 -15.71 3.64
CA ASN A 199 -29.13 -15.07 4.61
C ASN A 199 -28.54 -13.85 5.33
N ALA A 200 -27.24 -13.57 5.15
CA ALA A 200 -26.61 -12.41 5.76
C ALA A 200 -27.20 -11.12 5.19
N GLN A 201 -27.48 -10.18 6.07
CA GLN A 201 -28.03 -8.87 5.74
C GLN A 201 -26.93 -7.82 5.86
N VAL A 202 -26.77 -7.02 4.82
CA VAL A 202 -25.85 -5.87 4.84
C VAL A 202 -26.57 -4.66 5.44
N GLN A 203 -25.86 -3.88 6.26
CA GLN A 203 -26.40 -2.77 7.02
C GLN A 203 -25.62 -1.48 6.71
N ALA A 204 -26.27 -0.34 6.88
CA ALA A 204 -25.60 0.95 6.77
C ALA A 204 -24.45 1.03 7.78
N GLY A 205 -23.30 1.55 7.34
CA GLY A 205 -22.07 1.59 8.13
C GLY A 205 -21.20 0.33 8.03
N ASP A 206 -21.69 -0.76 7.45
CA ASP A 206 -20.86 -1.93 7.16
C ASP A 206 -19.73 -1.56 6.19
N LEU A 207 -18.54 -2.12 6.42
CA LEU A 207 -17.47 -2.12 5.43
C LEU A 207 -17.56 -3.42 4.62
N ILE A 208 -17.99 -3.29 3.37
CA ILE A 208 -18.26 -4.41 2.47
C ILE A 208 -17.08 -4.60 1.53
N TYR A 209 -16.52 -5.80 1.52
CA TYR A 209 -15.55 -6.25 0.52
C TYR A 209 -16.27 -7.05 -0.55
N PHE A 210 -16.24 -6.57 -1.79
CA PHE A 210 -16.79 -7.27 -2.94
C PHE A 210 -15.72 -7.52 -4.01
N ILE A 211 -15.96 -8.54 -4.83
CA ILE A 211 -15.13 -8.89 -5.98
C ILE A 211 -15.91 -8.52 -7.24
N SER A 212 -15.24 -7.83 -8.17
CA SER A 212 -15.81 -7.44 -9.46
C SER A 212 -14.79 -7.57 -10.57
N GLU A 213 -15.25 -7.98 -11.76
CA GLU A 213 -14.47 -7.80 -12.98
C GLU A 213 -14.23 -6.30 -13.22
N THR A 214 -13.05 -5.94 -13.70
CA THR A 214 -12.68 -4.52 -13.94
C THR A 214 -13.63 -3.85 -14.93
N LYS A 215 -14.11 -4.58 -15.94
CA LYS A 215 -15.08 -4.07 -16.93
C LYS A 215 -16.46 -3.77 -16.33
N LYS A 216 -16.86 -4.47 -15.27
CA LYS A 216 -18.16 -4.32 -14.60
C LYS A 216 -18.12 -3.38 -13.39
N LEU A 217 -16.93 -3.00 -12.93
CA LEU A 217 -16.72 -2.24 -11.70
C LEU A 217 -17.59 -0.98 -11.61
N LYS A 218 -17.73 -0.23 -12.71
CA LYS A 218 -18.56 0.98 -12.75
C LYS A 218 -20.04 0.69 -12.47
N ASN A 219 -20.58 -0.39 -13.03
CA ASN A 219 -21.95 -0.81 -12.79
C ASN A 219 -22.11 -1.23 -11.33
N THR A 220 -21.18 -2.04 -10.82
CA THR A 220 -21.16 -2.49 -9.43
C THR A 220 -21.15 -1.33 -8.45
N LEU A 221 -20.31 -0.31 -8.65
CA LEU A 221 -20.26 0.88 -7.79
C LEU A 221 -21.58 1.66 -7.79
N ASN A 222 -22.26 1.75 -8.94
CA ASN A 222 -23.57 2.39 -9.02
C ASN A 222 -24.62 1.64 -8.18
N LEU A 223 -24.55 0.30 -8.08
CA LEU A 223 -25.46 -0.48 -7.21
C LEU A 223 -25.30 -0.11 -5.74
N PHE A 224 -24.07 0.20 -5.32
CA PHE A 224 -23.78 0.70 -3.98
C PHE A 224 -24.14 2.19 -3.79
N GLY A 225 -24.61 2.88 -4.84
CA GLY A 225 -24.90 4.31 -4.82
C GLY A 225 -23.67 5.21 -4.99
N LYS A 226 -22.52 4.63 -5.34
CA LYS A 226 -21.27 5.38 -5.56
C LYS A 226 -21.17 5.78 -7.03
N LYS A 227 -21.21 7.08 -7.31
CA LYS A 227 -21.05 7.62 -8.67
C LYS A 227 -19.58 7.88 -8.95
N ILE A 228 -19.10 7.43 -10.12
CA ILE A 228 -17.75 7.76 -10.56
C ILE A 228 -17.70 9.21 -11.01
N GLN A 229 -16.93 10.02 -10.28
CA GLN A 229 -16.53 11.35 -10.70
C GLN A 229 -15.03 11.34 -10.99
N PRO A 230 -14.59 11.88 -12.14
CA PRO A 230 -13.17 11.96 -12.44
C PRO A 230 -12.49 12.92 -11.47
N VAL A 231 -11.35 12.51 -10.92
CA VAL A 231 -10.51 13.37 -10.09
C VAL A 231 -9.85 14.43 -10.98
N ARG A 232 -10.03 15.71 -10.64
CA ARG A 232 -9.51 16.85 -11.41
C ARG A 232 -8.44 17.62 -10.66
N ASN A 233 -8.63 17.79 -9.35
CA ASN A 233 -7.75 18.60 -8.52
C ASN A 233 -7.24 17.80 -7.32
N VAL A 234 -5.91 17.68 -7.21
CA VAL A 234 -5.25 16.93 -6.14
C VAL A 234 -4.29 17.84 -5.38
N LEU A 235 -4.37 17.78 -4.05
CA LEU A 235 -3.41 18.41 -3.16
C LEU A 235 -2.56 17.32 -2.51
N ILE A 236 -1.24 17.44 -2.62
CA ILE A 236 -0.27 16.56 -1.97
C ILE A 236 0.40 17.35 -0.86
N ILE A 237 0.51 16.74 0.32
CA ILE A 237 1.13 17.35 1.49
C ILE A 237 2.34 16.50 1.86
N GLY A 238 3.52 17.10 1.72
CA GLY A 238 4.81 16.43 1.71
C GLY A 238 5.34 16.22 0.30
N GLY A 239 6.39 16.95 -0.05
CA GLY A 239 7.13 16.86 -1.30
C GLY A 239 8.29 15.87 -1.27
N GLY A 240 8.28 14.90 -0.35
CA GLY A 240 9.24 13.80 -0.29
C GLY A 240 9.22 12.90 -1.53
N ARG A 241 9.86 11.73 -1.47
CA ARG A 241 9.95 10.83 -2.63
C ARG A 241 8.59 10.34 -3.13
N ILE A 242 7.70 9.96 -2.21
CA ILE A 242 6.32 9.53 -2.54
C ILE A 242 5.53 10.68 -3.18
N GLY A 243 5.57 11.86 -2.58
CA GLY A 243 4.87 13.05 -3.10
C GLY A 243 5.37 13.47 -4.48
N GLU A 244 6.69 13.48 -4.69
CA GLU A 244 7.31 13.76 -5.99
C GLU A 244 6.88 12.75 -7.05
N ARG A 245 6.94 11.44 -6.74
CA ARG A 245 6.55 10.38 -7.66
C ARG A 245 5.07 10.46 -8.04
N LEU A 246 4.20 10.65 -7.04
CA LEU A 246 2.77 10.82 -7.26
C LEU A 246 2.49 12.03 -8.15
N ALA A 247 3.07 13.19 -7.83
CA ALA A 247 2.88 14.42 -8.60
C ALA A 247 3.29 14.26 -10.07
N LYS A 248 4.43 13.61 -10.35
CA LYS A 248 4.86 13.35 -11.74
C LYS A 248 3.84 12.53 -12.52
N ILE A 249 3.26 11.49 -11.90
CA ILE A 249 2.27 10.65 -12.57
C ILE A 249 0.98 11.44 -12.80
N LEU A 250 0.51 12.19 -11.81
CA LEU A 250 -0.69 13.02 -11.94
C LEU A 250 -0.52 14.13 -12.99
N GLU A 251 0.69 14.68 -13.12
CA GLU A 251 1.03 15.66 -14.15
C GLU A 251 0.94 15.08 -15.57
N LEU A 252 1.39 13.83 -15.76
CA LEU A 252 1.23 13.10 -17.02
C LEU A 252 -0.24 12.81 -17.32
N ASP A 253 -1.01 12.44 -16.30
CA ASP A 253 -2.45 12.21 -16.38
C ASP A 253 -3.26 13.53 -16.53
N SER A 254 -2.58 14.69 -16.61
CA SER A 254 -3.17 16.03 -16.77
C SER A 254 -4.14 16.43 -15.64
N ILE A 255 -3.88 15.92 -14.43
CA ILE A 255 -4.62 16.26 -13.22
C ILE A 255 -3.96 17.49 -12.57
N LYS A 256 -4.76 18.50 -12.20
CA LYS A 256 -4.26 19.72 -11.57
C LYS A 256 -3.72 19.37 -10.18
N THR A 257 -2.42 19.49 -10.02
CA THR A 257 -1.72 19.06 -8.81
C THR A 257 -1.05 20.24 -8.11
N LYS A 258 -1.22 20.33 -6.80
CA LYS A 258 -0.49 21.22 -5.89
C LYS A 258 0.29 20.40 -4.88
N ILE A 259 1.51 20.82 -4.52
CA ILE A 259 2.30 20.24 -3.43
C ILE A 259 2.53 21.31 -2.36
N ILE A 260 2.21 21.00 -1.10
CA ILE A 260 2.67 21.77 0.06
C ILE A 260 3.90 21.07 0.64
N GLU A 261 5.02 21.79 0.69
CA GLU A 261 6.28 21.31 1.26
C GLU A 261 6.88 22.36 2.21
N SER A 262 7.35 21.89 3.35
CA SER A 262 7.89 22.70 4.44
C SER A 262 9.36 23.09 4.25
N ASP A 263 10.16 22.27 3.56
CA ASP A 263 11.56 22.56 3.29
C ASP A 263 11.71 23.38 2.01
N ILE A 264 12.16 24.64 2.16
CA ILE A 264 12.40 25.56 1.05
C ILE A 264 13.38 25.02 0.00
N LYS A 265 14.43 24.29 0.39
CA LYS A 265 15.39 23.69 -0.56
C LYS A 265 14.71 22.61 -1.39
N ARG A 266 13.85 21.82 -0.74
CA ARG A 266 13.05 20.81 -1.42
C ARG A 266 12.03 21.44 -2.36
N CYS A 267 11.40 22.55 -1.96
CA CYS A 267 10.52 23.33 -2.84
C CYS A 267 11.23 23.78 -4.12
N HIS A 268 12.43 24.37 -4.00
CA HIS A 268 13.22 24.78 -5.17
C HIS A 268 13.52 23.60 -6.10
N TYR A 269 13.99 22.48 -5.55
CA TYR A 269 14.24 21.26 -6.31
C TYR A 269 13.00 20.75 -7.06
N LEU A 270 11.84 20.74 -6.41
CA LEU A 270 10.59 20.28 -7.03
C LEU A 270 10.14 21.24 -8.13
N SER A 271 10.24 22.55 -7.90
CA SER A 271 9.90 23.57 -8.90
C SER A 271 10.76 23.50 -10.16
N GLU A 272 12.01 23.05 -10.05
CA GLU A 272 12.88 22.81 -11.22
C GLU A 272 12.51 21.53 -11.98
N LYS A 273 11.97 20.51 -11.29
CA LYS A 273 11.65 19.21 -11.88
C LYS A 273 10.23 19.10 -12.44
N MET A 274 9.28 19.87 -11.92
CA MET A 274 7.87 19.82 -12.31
C MET A 274 7.57 20.90 -13.35
N ASN A 275 6.75 20.57 -14.36
CA ASN A 275 6.39 21.56 -15.39
C ASN A 275 5.02 22.19 -15.15
N LYS A 276 4.07 21.43 -14.57
CA LYS A 276 2.68 21.88 -14.37
C LYS A 276 2.26 21.90 -12.90
N THR A 277 2.92 21.12 -12.06
CA THR A 277 2.59 21.03 -10.63
C THR A 277 2.98 22.33 -9.91
N VAL A 278 2.05 22.89 -9.15
CA VAL A 278 2.30 24.09 -8.34
C VAL A 278 2.94 23.69 -7.01
N ILE A 279 4.09 24.28 -6.69
CA ILE A 279 4.81 24.03 -5.43
C ILE A 279 4.58 25.20 -4.48
N ILE A 280 4.10 24.90 -3.28
CA ILE A 280 3.76 25.86 -2.23
C ILE A 280 4.66 25.57 -1.05
N HIS A 281 5.43 26.59 -0.65
CA HIS A 281 6.25 26.50 0.55
C HIS A 281 5.42 26.84 1.78
N GLY A 282 5.27 25.89 2.71
CA GLY A 282 4.50 26.10 3.93
C GLY A 282 4.33 24.83 4.77
N ASP A 283 3.83 25.00 5.98
CA ASP A 283 3.49 23.89 6.86
C ASP A 283 2.12 23.33 6.47
N GLY A 284 2.07 22.03 6.19
CA GLY A 284 0.82 21.33 5.86
C GLY A 284 -0.20 21.31 6.99
N SER A 285 0.20 21.59 8.24
CA SER A 285 -0.70 21.69 9.39
C SER A 285 -1.27 23.11 9.60
N ASP A 286 -0.81 24.12 8.83
CA ASP A 286 -1.29 25.49 8.95
C ASP A 286 -2.68 25.66 8.34
N GLN A 287 -3.67 25.90 9.20
CA GLN A 287 -5.06 26.12 8.80
C GLN A 287 -5.24 27.38 7.93
N LYS A 288 -4.41 28.41 8.10
CA LYS A 288 -4.50 29.63 7.28
C LYS A 288 -4.12 29.32 5.84
N LEU A 289 -3.02 28.61 5.65
CA LEU A 289 -2.57 28.13 4.35
C LEU A 289 -3.65 27.27 3.68
N PHE A 290 -4.33 26.41 4.44
CA PHE A 290 -5.43 25.58 3.95
C PHE A 290 -6.60 26.39 3.38
N LEU A 291 -6.94 27.50 4.05
CA LEU A 291 -8.01 28.39 3.60
C LEU A 291 -7.57 29.21 2.39
N GLU A 292 -6.37 29.77 2.42
CA GLU A 292 -5.79 30.56 1.32
C GLU A 292 -5.69 29.74 0.03
N GLU A 293 -5.26 28.48 0.14
CA GLU A 293 -5.08 27.58 -1.01
C GLU A 293 -6.37 26.91 -1.50
N ASN A 294 -7.51 27.22 -0.85
CA ASN A 294 -8.84 26.68 -1.14
C ASN A 294 -8.85 25.14 -1.13
N VAL A 295 -8.25 24.53 -0.10
CA VAL A 295 -8.14 23.06 0.03
C VAL A 295 -9.51 22.38 0.05
N GLY A 296 -10.56 23.06 0.52
CA GLY A 296 -11.94 22.55 0.47
C GLY A 296 -12.45 22.22 -0.94
N ASN A 297 -11.86 22.80 -2.00
CA ASN A 297 -12.22 22.52 -3.39
C ASN A 297 -11.38 21.40 -4.03
N SER A 298 -10.48 20.76 -3.27
CA SER A 298 -9.73 19.62 -3.75
C SER A 298 -10.60 18.36 -3.76
N ASP A 299 -10.56 17.62 -4.86
CA ASP A 299 -11.25 16.33 -4.97
C ASP A 299 -10.55 15.30 -4.07
N VAL A 300 -9.22 15.33 -4.05
CA VAL A 300 -8.39 14.43 -3.24
C VAL A 300 -7.27 15.21 -2.57
N VAL A 301 -7.12 15.00 -1.26
CA VAL A 301 -5.95 15.43 -0.48
C VAL A 301 -5.16 14.19 -0.09
N VAL A 302 -3.84 14.22 -0.32
CA VAL A 302 -2.93 13.10 -0.05
C VAL A 302 -1.84 13.57 0.92
N SER A 303 -1.84 13.03 2.14
CA SER A 303 -0.85 13.36 3.17
C SER A 303 0.23 12.27 3.22
N VAL A 304 1.43 12.59 2.73
CA VAL A 304 2.54 11.64 2.52
C VAL A 304 3.86 12.14 3.11
N THR A 305 3.78 12.92 4.18
CA THR A 305 4.97 13.33 4.95
C THR A 305 5.59 12.14 5.68
N ASN A 306 6.79 12.34 6.23
CA ASN A 306 7.46 11.32 7.05
C ASN A 306 6.90 11.21 8.48
N ASP A 307 5.99 12.09 8.87
CA ASP A 307 5.40 12.14 10.22
C ASP A 307 3.93 11.69 10.17
N ASP A 308 3.63 10.58 10.85
CA ASP A 308 2.29 9.97 10.85
C ASP A 308 1.28 10.89 11.52
N GLU A 309 1.68 11.54 12.61
CA GLU A 309 0.86 12.47 13.39
C GLU A 309 0.44 13.70 12.56
N THR A 310 1.38 14.28 11.81
CA THR A 310 1.10 15.34 10.82
C THR A 310 0.15 14.81 9.75
N ASN A 311 0.40 13.64 9.16
CA ASN A 311 -0.45 13.10 8.12
C ASN A 311 -1.91 12.92 8.59
N ILE A 312 -2.10 12.44 9.82
CA ILE A 312 -3.40 12.28 10.47
C ILE A 312 -4.07 13.64 10.64
N LEU A 313 -3.42 14.60 11.31
CA LEU A 313 -3.96 15.92 11.60
C LEU A 313 -4.41 16.63 10.32
N VAL A 314 -3.54 16.64 9.33
CA VAL A 314 -3.76 17.28 8.03
C VAL A 314 -4.94 16.65 7.27
N SER A 315 -5.06 15.32 7.32
CA SER A 315 -6.19 14.61 6.70
C SER A 315 -7.52 14.95 7.38
N LEU A 316 -7.53 15.12 8.71
CA LEU A 316 -8.71 15.57 9.46
C LEU A 316 -9.08 17.01 9.11
N LEU A 317 -8.09 17.91 9.05
CA LEU A 317 -8.29 19.31 8.65
C LEU A 317 -8.87 19.40 7.24
N ALA A 318 -8.31 18.65 6.28
CA ALA A 318 -8.79 18.57 4.91
C ALA A 318 -10.27 18.17 4.82
N LYS A 319 -10.67 17.13 5.57
CA LYS A 319 -12.08 16.72 5.64
C LYS A 319 -12.97 17.79 6.27
N ASN A 320 -12.51 18.45 7.32
CA ASN A 320 -13.27 19.50 7.99
C ASN A 320 -13.52 20.71 7.09
N VAL A 321 -12.53 21.10 6.27
CA VAL A 321 -12.68 22.22 5.31
C VAL A 321 -13.42 21.84 4.01
N GLY A 322 -13.84 20.57 3.86
CA GLY A 322 -14.73 20.13 2.79
C GLY A 322 -14.09 19.32 1.66
N ALA A 323 -12.82 18.90 1.78
CA ALA A 323 -12.21 18.02 0.78
C ALA A 323 -13.01 16.70 0.66
N GLN A 324 -13.29 16.27 -0.57
CA GLN A 324 -14.16 15.11 -0.81
C GLN A 324 -13.51 13.80 -0.35
N THR A 325 -12.19 13.69 -0.49
CA THR A 325 -11.42 12.50 -0.12
C THR A 325 -10.09 12.93 0.49
N ALA A 326 -9.71 12.27 1.59
CA ALA A 326 -8.36 12.33 2.15
C ALA A 326 -7.74 10.93 2.14
N ILE A 327 -6.49 10.81 1.68
CA ILE A 327 -5.68 9.59 1.69
C ILE A 327 -4.44 9.86 2.57
N THR A 328 -4.23 9.00 3.56
CA THR A 328 -3.24 9.24 4.62
C THR A 328 -2.16 8.16 4.60
N ARG A 329 -0.90 8.56 4.47
CA ARG A 329 0.24 7.66 4.65
C ARG A 329 0.49 7.41 6.14
N ILE A 330 0.53 6.13 6.52
CA ILE A 330 0.83 5.71 7.89
C ILE A 330 1.88 4.61 7.87
N GLU A 331 2.94 4.78 8.65
CA GLU A 331 3.98 3.78 8.79
C GLU A 331 3.76 2.88 10.02
N LYS A 332 3.24 3.44 11.13
CA LYS A 332 3.02 2.70 12.37
C LYS A 332 1.71 1.90 12.32
N SER A 333 1.81 0.57 12.36
CA SER A 333 0.67 -0.35 12.27
C SER A 333 -0.32 -0.25 13.44
N ASN A 334 0.14 0.20 14.61
CA ASN A 334 -0.70 0.36 15.80
C ASN A 334 -1.76 1.48 15.68
N TYR A 335 -1.61 2.40 14.72
CA TYR A 335 -2.59 3.46 14.49
C TYR A 335 -3.82 2.98 13.71
N PHE A 336 -3.70 1.92 12.90
CA PHE A 336 -4.77 1.45 12.00
C PHE A 336 -6.14 1.26 12.66
N PRO A 337 -6.27 0.63 13.85
CA PRO A 337 -7.57 0.46 14.49
C PRO A 337 -8.25 1.79 14.86
N LEU A 338 -7.47 2.82 15.22
CA LEU A 338 -7.97 4.10 15.70
C LEU A 338 -8.40 5.03 14.55
N LEU A 339 -7.74 4.94 13.39
CA LEU A 339 -7.98 5.85 12.26
C LEU A 339 -9.42 5.81 11.76
N SER A 340 -10.00 4.61 11.70
CA SER A 340 -11.40 4.43 11.31
C SER A 340 -12.39 5.14 12.23
N THR A 341 -12.07 5.23 13.53
CA THR A 341 -12.91 5.85 14.56
C THR A 341 -12.90 7.37 14.46
N ILE A 342 -11.78 7.96 14.04
CA ILE A 342 -11.63 9.41 13.84
C ILE A 342 -11.96 9.85 12.40
N GLY A 343 -12.52 8.95 11.58
CA GLY A 343 -13.00 9.27 10.24
C GLY A 343 -11.92 9.29 9.15
N ILE A 344 -10.73 8.74 9.41
CA ILE A 344 -9.71 8.48 8.39
C ILE A 344 -9.88 7.05 7.88
N GLU A 345 -10.34 6.93 6.64
CA GLU A 345 -10.75 5.62 6.09
C GLU A 345 -9.83 5.10 5.01
N LYS A 346 -9.11 5.99 4.30
CA LYS A 346 -8.20 5.63 3.21
C LYS A 346 -6.77 5.77 3.70
N VAL A 347 -6.17 4.64 4.08
CA VAL A 347 -4.83 4.58 4.65
C VAL A 347 -3.93 3.78 3.72
N VAL A 348 -2.72 4.28 3.50
CA VAL A 348 -1.68 3.59 2.73
C VAL A 348 -0.43 3.43 3.57
N SER A 349 0.26 2.30 3.44
CA SER A 349 1.49 2.04 4.18
C SER A 349 2.61 1.55 3.27
N PRO A 350 3.85 2.01 3.48
CA PRO A 350 5.03 1.50 2.78
C PRO A 350 5.58 0.20 3.38
N ARG A 351 4.95 -0.37 4.41
CA ARG A 351 5.44 -1.56 5.12
C ARG A 351 4.74 -2.84 4.69
#